data_AF-A0AB74F2A4-F1
#
_entry.id   AF-A0AB74F2A4-F1
#
_cell.length_a   1.000
_cell.length_b   1.000
_cell.length_c   1.000
_cell.angle_alpha   90.00
_cell.angle_beta   90.00
_cell.angle_gamma   90.00
#
_symmetry.space_group_name_H-M   'P 1'
#
loop_
_entity.id
_entity.type
_entity.pdbx_description
1 polymer ?
#
loop_
_entity_poly.entity_id
_entity_poly.type
_entity_poly.pdbx_seq_one_letter_code
_entity_poly.pdbx_strand_id
1 'polypeptide(L)'
;MDNVVNDLTVHQTLANGNAILIFYDIFVLCLFLFEVFLYINREHYKALLRKNMEAGTRIRPVRRYLLKLTRYYDRHGLLTVNALLLVISVIAISMSHMVTVREILGLVATFIIFIVIMYFVQKLFVGLDQFEDDMVSRYVDVIFYLLLGHSFVYFASFVSRPSLLLTFIGLLFALFLCFSVMIRAIINPNILMKPTNERRRNREAFGIIKGMGALMGCELGILYLMIYSCWKTNPFFFQHATERPLDYLDLLYYLFVSFSTIGYGDIYPVRVEGMFYSQFTAIVISVTSIFSTACFVGAIISGAYSIGQQNREKQAREEDTKEKLIDQTIKKEEES
;
A
#
# COMPACT_ATOMS: atom_id res chain seq x y z
N MET A 1 35.08 -15.30 -21.45
CA MET A 1 35.28 -13.85 -21.67
C MET A 1 34.07 -13.25 -22.38
N ASP A 2 33.54 -13.88 -23.42
CA ASP A 2 32.43 -13.34 -24.23
C ASP A 2 31.12 -13.10 -23.45
N ASN A 3 30.75 -13.96 -22.49
CA ASN A 3 29.56 -13.73 -21.65
C ASN A 3 29.70 -12.53 -20.71
N VAL A 4 30.91 -12.29 -20.19
CA VAL A 4 31.19 -11.15 -19.28
C VAL A 4 31.24 -9.85 -20.06
N VAL A 5 31.83 -9.86 -21.26
CA VAL A 5 31.84 -8.71 -22.17
C VAL A 5 30.43 -8.38 -22.65
N ASN A 6 29.61 -9.38 -22.99
CA ASN A 6 28.19 -9.16 -23.31
C ASN A 6 27.41 -8.57 -22.13
N ASP A 7 27.57 -9.09 -20.91
CA ASP A 7 26.86 -8.54 -19.73
C ASP A 7 27.26 -7.08 -19.42
N LEU A 8 28.55 -6.75 -19.57
CA LEU A 8 29.07 -5.39 -19.43
C LEU A 8 28.53 -4.43 -20.51
N THR A 9 28.49 -4.85 -21.77
CA THR A 9 27.93 -4.03 -22.86
C THR A 9 26.42 -3.83 -22.73
N VAL A 10 25.67 -4.84 -22.31
CA VAL A 10 24.23 -4.73 -22.04
C VAL A 10 23.98 -3.74 -20.89
N HIS A 11 24.75 -3.80 -19.80
CA HIS A 11 24.62 -2.87 -18.69
C HIS A 11 24.98 -1.41 -19.03
N GLN A 12 25.84 -1.17 -20.02
CA GLN A 12 26.13 0.18 -20.50
C GLN A 12 25.00 0.81 -21.33
N THR A 13 24.06 0.00 -21.82
CA THR A 13 22.90 0.45 -22.61
C THR A 13 21.59 0.53 -21.81
N LEU A 14 21.63 0.27 -20.51
CA LEU A 14 20.44 0.27 -19.65
C LEU A 14 20.41 1.51 -18.77
N ALA A 15 19.21 2.06 -18.54
CA ALA A 15 19.02 3.15 -17.61
C ALA A 15 19.40 2.69 -16.19
N ASN A 16 20.13 3.52 -15.45
CA ASN A 16 20.62 3.15 -14.12
C ASN A 16 19.45 2.97 -13.12
N GLY A 17 19.12 1.72 -12.80
CA GLY A 17 18.02 1.38 -11.89
C GLY A 17 18.21 1.91 -10.47
N ASN A 18 19.44 2.00 -9.96
CA ASN A 18 19.71 2.61 -8.65
C ASN A 18 19.33 4.09 -8.65
N ALA A 19 19.68 4.82 -9.71
CA ALA A 19 19.35 6.25 -9.80
C ALA A 19 17.84 6.45 -9.84
N ILE A 20 17.13 5.70 -10.69
CA ILE A 20 15.67 5.78 -10.81
C ILE A 20 15.02 5.50 -9.45
N LEU A 21 15.43 4.42 -8.77
CA LEU A 21 14.84 4.01 -7.51
C LEU A 21 15.15 5.00 -6.37
N ILE A 22 16.38 5.52 -6.27
CA ILE A 22 16.75 6.54 -5.26
C ILE A 22 15.91 7.81 -5.46
N PHE A 23 15.86 8.36 -6.68
CA PHE A 23 15.12 9.59 -6.93
C PHE A 23 13.63 9.41 -6.69
N TYR A 24 13.09 8.25 -7.07
CA TYR A 24 11.69 7.92 -6.86
C TYR A 24 11.36 7.79 -5.37
N ASP A 25 12.12 7.00 -4.60
CA ASP A 25 11.88 6.79 -3.18
C ASP A 25 12.02 8.09 -2.39
N ILE A 26 13.07 8.89 -2.66
CA ILE A 26 13.25 10.21 -2.04
C ILE A 26 12.03 11.09 -2.33
N PHE A 27 11.55 11.12 -3.58
CA PHE A 27 10.39 11.91 -3.92
C PHE A 27 9.14 11.46 -3.16
N VAL A 28 8.85 10.15 -3.13
CA VAL A 28 7.70 9.59 -2.42
C VAL A 28 7.78 9.91 -0.92
N LEU A 29 8.97 9.80 -0.33
CA LEU A 29 9.22 10.16 1.08
C LEU A 29 9.06 11.66 1.34
N CYS A 30 9.61 12.52 0.50
CA CYS A 30 9.43 13.97 0.60
C CYS A 30 7.96 14.36 0.49
N LEU A 31 7.24 13.71 -0.41
CA LEU A 31 5.80 13.90 -0.58
C LEU A 31 5.04 13.47 0.68
N PHE A 32 5.35 12.28 1.21
CA PHE A 32 4.76 11.79 2.45
C PHE A 32 4.99 12.76 3.61
N LEU A 33 6.23 13.22 3.81
CA LEU A 33 6.56 14.20 4.85
C LEU A 33 5.79 15.51 4.67
N PHE A 34 5.63 15.96 3.43
CA PHE A 34 4.84 17.14 3.10
C PHE A 34 3.35 16.96 3.43
N GLU A 35 2.77 15.80 3.13
CA GLU A 35 1.38 15.47 3.48
C GLU A 35 1.18 15.39 4.99
N VAL A 36 2.08 14.74 5.72
CA VAL A 36 2.06 14.67 7.19
C VAL A 36 2.16 16.07 7.79
N PHE A 37 3.05 16.91 7.26
CA PHE A 37 3.16 18.31 7.67
C PHE A 37 1.84 19.07 7.48
N LEU A 38 1.18 18.89 6.34
CA LEU A 38 -0.11 19.52 6.07
C LEU A 38 -1.22 19.01 6.99
N TYR A 39 -1.22 17.71 7.28
CA TYR A 39 -2.20 17.10 8.18
C TYR A 39 -2.07 17.64 9.60
N ILE A 40 -0.85 17.64 10.18
CA ILE A 40 -0.59 18.14 11.53
C ILE A 40 -1.01 19.61 11.66
N ASN A 41 -0.71 20.43 10.64
CA ASN A 41 -1.02 21.86 10.67
C ASN A 41 -2.45 22.19 10.20
N ARG A 42 -3.27 21.21 9.83
CA ARG A 42 -4.59 21.43 9.21
C ARG A 42 -5.53 22.26 10.09
N GLU A 43 -5.66 21.89 11.35
CA GLU A 43 -6.55 22.60 12.30
C GLU A 43 -6.04 24.00 12.60
N HIS A 44 -4.72 24.17 12.71
CA HIS A 44 -4.11 25.50 12.82
C HIS A 44 -4.44 26.36 11.59
N TYR A 45 -4.31 25.83 10.37
CA TYR A 45 -4.66 26.56 9.15
C TYR A 45 -6.16 26.87 9.06
N LYS A 46 -7.05 25.95 9.44
CA LYS A 46 -8.51 26.18 9.47
C LYS A 46 -8.88 27.29 10.44
N ALA A 47 -8.34 27.25 11.66
CA ALA A 47 -8.58 28.29 12.68
C ALA A 47 -8.08 29.66 12.20
N LEU A 48 -6.91 29.68 11.57
CA LEU A 48 -6.34 30.92 11.02
C LEU A 48 -7.14 31.45 9.83
N LEU A 49 -7.71 30.57 9.01
CA LEU A 49 -8.60 30.93 7.91
C LEU A 49 -9.90 31.55 8.42
N ARG A 50 -10.54 30.96 9.44
CA ARG A 50 -11.75 31.52 10.06
C ARG A 50 -11.47 32.91 10.63
N LYS A 51 -10.40 33.06 11.40
CA LYS A 51 -10.01 34.34 12.00
C LYS A 51 -9.74 35.43 10.95
N ASN A 52 -9.10 35.10 9.83
CA ASN A 52 -8.87 36.06 8.75
C ASN A 52 -10.14 36.38 7.94
N MET A 53 -11.06 35.43 7.79
CA MET A 53 -12.37 35.68 7.17
C MET A 53 -13.23 36.59 8.05
N GLU A 54 -13.25 36.37 9.36
CA GLU A 54 -13.93 37.22 10.35
C GLU A 54 -13.32 38.63 10.42
N ALA A 55 -12.00 38.74 10.29
CA ALA A 55 -11.29 40.02 10.32
C ALA A 55 -11.24 40.76 8.97
N GLY A 56 -11.81 40.18 7.89
CA GLY A 56 -11.74 40.75 6.53
C GLY A 56 -10.32 40.88 5.95
N THR A 57 -9.33 40.20 6.52
CA THR A 57 -7.92 40.33 6.14
C THR A 57 -7.53 39.38 5.01
N ARG A 58 -6.70 39.86 4.06
CA ARG A 58 -6.24 39.07 2.91
C ARG A 58 -5.30 37.95 3.38
N ILE A 59 -5.69 36.70 3.12
CA ILE A 59 -4.85 35.52 3.37
C ILE A 59 -3.61 35.58 2.46
N ARG A 60 -2.42 35.32 3.03
CA ARG A 60 -1.16 35.26 2.26
C ARG A 60 -1.26 34.25 1.10
N PRO A 61 -0.82 34.61 -0.11
CA PRO A 61 -1.02 33.79 -1.32
C PRO A 61 -0.40 32.39 -1.21
N VAL A 62 0.75 32.27 -0.54
CA VAL A 62 1.45 31.00 -0.31
C VAL A 62 0.58 29.98 0.44
N ARG A 63 -0.18 30.41 1.45
CA ARG A 63 -1.03 29.49 2.24
C ARG A 63 -2.23 28.99 1.44
N ARG A 64 -2.83 29.86 0.62
CA ARG A 64 -3.91 29.48 -0.29
C ARG A 64 -3.40 28.52 -1.37
N TYR A 65 -2.16 28.70 -1.83
CA TYR A 65 -1.51 27.80 -2.77
C TYR A 65 -1.27 26.41 -2.16
N LEU A 66 -0.70 26.33 -0.95
CA LEU A 66 -0.47 25.05 -0.25
C LEU A 66 -1.76 24.23 -0.09
N LEU A 67 -2.87 24.87 0.33
CA LEU A 67 -4.16 24.21 0.46
C LEU A 67 -4.75 23.73 -0.88
N LYS A 68 -4.53 24.48 -1.97
CA LYS A 68 -4.93 24.05 -3.31
C LYS A 68 -4.09 22.87 -3.78
N LEU A 69 -2.79 22.87 -3.48
CA LEU A 69 -1.87 21.80 -3.84
C LEU A 69 -2.25 20.49 -3.15
N THR A 70 -2.59 20.53 -1.85
CA THR A 70 -3.10 19.35 -1.12
C THR A 70 -4.33 18.78 -1.81
N ARG A 71 -5.37 19.59 -2.05
CA ARG A 71 -6.61 19.11 -2.69
C ARG A 71 -6.40 18.58 -4.11
N TYR A 72 -5.44 19.14 -4.83
CA TYR A 72 -5.08 18.65 -6.16
C TYR A 72 -4.46 17.26 -6.06
N TYR A 73 -3.52 17.07 -5.14
CA TYR A 73 -2.89 15.78 -4.91
C TYR A 73 -3.88 14.73 -4.40
N ASP A 74 -4.82 15.09 -3.52
CA ASP A 74 -5.89 14.19 -3.07
C ASP A 74 -6.69 13.59 -4.22
N ARG A 75 -6.84 14.34 -5.32
CA ARG A 75 -7.60 13.90 -6.50
C ARG A 75 -6.74 13.26 -7.58
N HIS A 76 -5.48 13.67 -7.68
CA HIS A 76 -4.62 13.36 -8.82
C HIS A 76 -3.27 12.77 -8.44
N GLY A 77 -3.06 12.37 -7.17
CA GLY A 77 -1.79 11.90 -6.63
C GLY A 77 -1.18 10.78 -7.44
N LEU A 78 -1.99 9.77 -7.76
CA LEU A 78 -1.62 8.66 -8.62
C LEU A 78 -1.03 9.10 -9.97
N LEU A 79 -1.70 10.05 -10.63
CA LEU A 79 -1.27 10.57 -11.92
C LEU A 79 0.03 11.36 -11.78
N THR A 80 0.17 12.14 -10.70
CA THR A 80 1.38 12.94 -10.46
C THR A 80 2.61 12.09 -10.18
N VAL A 81 2.48 11.04 -9.35
CA VAL A 81 3.59 10.13 -9.04
C VAL A 81 4.02 9.36 -10.28
N ASN A 82 3.06 8.88 -11.07
CA ASN A 82 3.35 8.22 -12.36
C ASN A 82 4.01 9.16 -13.36
N ALA A 83 3.47 10.36 -13.56
CA ALA A 83 4.05 11.34 -14.47
C ALA A 83 5.50 11.66 -14.06
N LEU A 84 5.77 11.75 -12.76
CA LEU A 84 7.12 11.95 -12.27
C LEU A 84 8.02 10.73 -12.52
N LEU A 85 7.54 9.51 -12.26
CA LEU A 85 8.29 8.29 -12.55
C LEU A 85 8.71 8.22 -14.03
N LEU A 86 7.81 8.60 -14.94
CA LEU A 86 8.11 8.74 -16.36
C LEU A 86 9.23 9.77 -16.59
N VAL A 87 9.11 10.96 -16.01
CA VAL A 87 10.11 12.04 -16.16
C VAL A 87 11.48 11.59 -15.62
N ILE A 88 11.54 10.99 -14.43
CA ILE A 88 12.77 10.45 -13.84
C ILE A 88 13.37 9.38 -14.77
N SER A 89 12.54 8.50 -15.33
CA SER A 89 12.99 7.45 -16.25
C SER A 89 13.55 8.03 -17.55
N VAL A 90 12.90 9.02 -18.15
CA VAL A 90 13.39 9.70 -19.36
C VAL A 90 14.72 10.40 -19.08
N ILE A 91 14.85 11.09 -17.95
CA ILE A 91 16.09 11.75 -17.55
C ILE A 91 17.20 10.69 -17.37
N ALA A 92 16.92 9.60 -16.66
CA ALA A 92 17.88 8.53 -16.41
C ALA A 92 18.38 7.88 -17.71
N ILE A 93 17.48 7.62 -18.67
CA ILE A 93 17.84 7.08 -20.00
C ILE A 93 18.69 8.11 -20.77
N SER A 94 18.30 9.38 -20.75
CA SER A 94 19.01 10.45 -21.47
C SER A 94 20.41 10.71 -20.92
N MET A 95 20.64 10.42 -19.64
CA MET A 95 21.94 10.56 -18.99
C MET A 95 22.84 9.34 -19.19
N SER A 96 22.29 8.14 -19.46
CA SER A 96 23.08 6.92 -19.62
C SER A 96 23.67 6.79 -21.03
N HIS A 97 22.88 7.02 -22.08
CA HIS A 97 23.31 6.82 -23.47
C HIS A 97 22.41 7.55 -24.48
N MET A 98 22.76 7.50 -25.76
CA MET A 98 21.91 8.05 -26.82
C MET A 98 20.61 7.26 -26.92
N VAL A 99 19.50 7.96 -26.70
CA VAL A 99 18.16 7.37 -26.63
C VAL A 99 17.75 6.81 -27.99
N THR A 100 17.44 5.52 -28.04
CA THR A 100 16.91 4.87 -29.25
C THR A 100 15.38 4.94 -29.29
N VAL A 101 14.81 4.97 -30.50
CA VAL A 101 13.34 4.98 -30.71
C VAL A 101 12.68 3.74 -30.07
N ARG A 102 13.36 2.59 -30.08
CA ARG A 102 12.88 1.34 -29.49
C ARG A 102 12.74 1.44 -27.96
N GLU A 103 13.66 2.13 -27.29
CA GLU A 103 13.61 2.32 -25.83
C GLU A 103 12.51 3.29 -25.43
N ILE A 104 12.31 4.38 -26.19
CA ILE A 104 11.18 5.30 -25.95
C ILE A 104 9.85 4.55 -26.12
N LEU A 105 9.70 3.76 -27.18
CA LEU A 105 8.51 2.95 -27.40
C LEU A 105 8.30 1.93 -26.27
N GLY A 106 9.37 1.26 -25.83
CA GLY A 106 9.33 0.31 -24.72
C GLY A 106 8.95 0.98 -23.40
N LEU A 107 9.52 2.16 -23.11
CA LEU A 107 9.20 2.98 -21.94
C LEU A 107 7.73 3.37 -21.93
N VAL A 108 7.24 3.94 -23.03
CA VAL A 108 5.84 4.37 -23.16
C VAL A 108 4.89 3.18 -23.06
N ALA A 109 5.20 2.05 -23.70
CA ALA A 109 4.39 0.83 -23.61
C ALA A 109 4.34 0.29 -22.18
N THR A 110 5.49 0.18 -21.52
CA THR A 110 5.60 -0.26 -20.12
C THR A 110 4.79 0.66 -19.22
N PHE A 111 4.92 1.98 -19.42
CA PHE A 111 4.20 2.98 -18.66
C PHE A 111 2.68 2.94 -18.85
N ILE A 112 2.20 2.72 -20.09
CA ILE A 112 0.77 2.54 -20.38
C ILE A 112 0.22 1.29 -19.69
N ILE A 113 0.91 0.15 -19.83
CA ILE A 113 0.53 -1.10 -19.16
C ILE A 113 0.44 -0.85 -17.65
N PHE A 114 1.42 -0.14 -17.10
CA PHE A 114 1.47 0.16 -15.69
C PHE A 114 0.33 1.08 -15.23
N ILE A 115 0.00 2.13 -15.99
CA ILE A 115 -1.18 2.97 -15.73
C ILE A 115 -2.46 2.15 -15.77
N VAL A 116 -2.60 1.19 -16.70
CA VAL A 116 -3.80 0.34 -16.79
C VAL A 116 -3.90 -0.59 -15.58
N ILE A 117 -2.82 -1.27 -15.22
CA ILE A 117 -2.76 -2.12 -14.03
C ILE A 117 -3.07 -1.27 -12.79
N MET A 118 -2.48 -0.09 -12.68
CA MET A 118 -2.75 0.82 -11.59
C MET A 118 -4.17 1.33 -11.54
N TYR A 119 -4.76 1.70 -12.67
CA TYR A 119 -6.14 2.14 -12.69
C TYR A 119 -7.06 1.00 -12.26
N PHE A 120 -6.74 -0.24 -12.66
CA PHE A 120 -7.46 -1.42 -12.21
C PHE A 120 -7.28 -1.68 -10.71
N VAL A 121 -6.04 -1.67 -10.21
CA VAL A 121 -5.71 -1.82 -8.79
C VAL A 121 -6.35 -0.69 -7.99
N GLN A 122 -6.10 0.57 -8.33
CA GLN A 122 -6.75 1.71 -7.73
C GLN A 122 -8.26 1.60 -7.80
N LYS A 123 -8.90 1.13 -8.87
CA LYS A 123 -10.36 0.93 -8.91
C LYS A 123 -10.82 -0.19 -7.99
N LEU A 124 -10.05 -1.27 -7.88
CA LEU A 124 -10.27 -2.37 -6.93
C LEU A 124 -10.13 -1.87 -5.48
N PHE A 125 -9.22 -0.92 -5.22
CA PHE A 125 -8.97 -0.29 -3.93
C PHE A 125 -9.82 0.97 -3.65
N VAL A 126 -10.29 1.71 -4.64
CA VAL A 126 -11.19 2.89 -4.54
C VAL A 126 -12.65 2.42 -4.46
N GLY A 127 -12.95 1.21 -4.94
CA GLY A 127 -14.10 0.45 -4.44
C GLY A 127 -14.06 0.22 -2.92
N LEU A 128 -12.90 0.44 -2.28
CA LEU A 128 -12.66 0.43 -0.84
C LEU A 128 -12.44 1.83 -0.27
N ASP A 129 -13.02 2.90 -0.84
CA ASP A 129 -13.06 4.28 -0.29
C ASP A 129 -13.81 4.34 1.06
N GLN A 130 -13.28 3.60 2.02
CA GLN A 130 -13.83 3.33 3.32
C GLN A 130 -12.98 3.97 4.41
N PHE A 131 -11.79 4.52 4.18
CA PHE A 131 -11.03 5.09 5.30
C PHE A 131 -11.64 6.41 5.80
N GLU A 132 -11.96 6.46 7.10
CA GLU A 132 -12.46 7.68 7.75
C GLU A 132 -11.32 8.68 7.99
N ASP A 133 -10.14 8.14 8.33
CA ASP A 133 -8.97 8.91 8.68
C ASP A 133 -8.16 9.27 7.42
N ASP A 134 -8.12 10.58 7.13
CA ASP A 134 -7.31 11.15 6.05
C ASP A 134 -5.84 10.69 6.12
N MET A 135 -5.28 10.43 7.31
CA MET A 135 -3.90 9.95 7.47
C MET A 135 -3.70 8.51 7.04
N VAL A 136 -4.66 7.64 7.35
CA VAL A 136 -4.57 6.24 6.94
C VAL A 136 -4.66 6.12 5.43
N SER A 137 -5.52 6.92 4.80
CA SER A 137 -5.54 7.02 3.34
C SER A 137 -4.16 7.38 2.78
N ARG A 138 -3.41 8.31 3.40
CA ARG A 138 -2.05 8.66 2.94
C ARG A 138 -1.04 7.54 3.12
N TYR A 139 -1.12 6.82 4.24
CA TYR A 139 -0.22 5.68 4.46
C TYR A 139 -0.44 4.64 3.37
N VAL A 140 -1.70 4.34 3.06
CA VAL A 140 -2.08 3.44 1.98
C VAL A 140 -1.58 3.94 0.62
N ASP A 141 -1.76 5.22 0.30
CA ASP A 141 -1.25 5.82 -0.95
C ASP A 141 0.27 5.67 -1.07
N VAL A 142 1.02 5.93 -0.01
CA VAL A 142 2.49 5.78 0.01
C VAL A 142 2.91 4.32 -0.15
N ILE A 143 2.24 3.38 0.52
CA ILE A 143 2.46 1.94 0.31
C ILE A 143 2.30 1.59 -1.16
N PHE A 144 1.22 2.07 -1.79
CA PHE A 144 0.98 1.87 -3.21
C PHE A 144 2.08 2.47 -4.08
N TYR A 145 2.47 3.71 -3.83
CA TYR A 145 3.51 4.37 -4.61
C TYR A 145 4.85 3.64 -4.50
N LEU A 146 5.23 3.14 -3.33
CA LEU A 146 6.47 2.39 -3.17
C LEU A 146 6.40 1.04 -3.90
N LEU A 147 5.35 0.26 -3.67
CA LEU A 147 5.12 -1.02 -4.36
C LEU A 147 5.17 -0.84 -5.88
N LEU A 148 4.58 0.25 -6.35
CA LEU A 148 4.52 0.64 -7.74
C LEU A 148 5.89 0.97 -8.34
N GLY A 149 6.65 1.89 -7.74
CA GLY A 149 7.96 2.27 -8.28
C GLY A 149 8.93 1.08 -8.33
N HIS A 150 8.90 0.25 -7.29
CA HIS A 150 9.73 -0.96 -7.22
C HIS A 150 9.32 -1.97 -8.29
N SER A 151 8.02 -2.19 -8.48
CA SER A 151 7.51 -3.04 -9.57
C SER A 151 7.94 -2.51 -10.94
N PHE A 152 7.81 -1.21 -11.20
CA PHE A 152 8.23 -0.61 -12.46
C PHE A 152 9.71 -0.87 -12.75
N VAL A 153 10.59 -0.59 -11.79
CA VAL A 153 12.04 -0.77 -11.95
C VAL A 153 12.41 -2.22 -12.23
N TYR A 154 11.75 -3.19 -11.59
CA TYR A 154 12.07 -4.61 -11.73
C TYR A 154 11.44 -5.30 -12.95
N PHE A 155 10.31 -4.78 -13.46
CA PHE A 155 9.64 -5.30 -14.64
C PHE A 155 10.02 -4.56 -15.94
N ALA A 156 10.58 -3.35 -15.85
CA ALA A 156 11.05 -2.60 -17.00
C ALA A 156 12.31 -3.23 -17.61
N SER A 157 12.21 -3.71 -18.85
CA SER A 157 13.32 -4.36 -19.55
C SER A 157 14.48 -3.43 -19.93
N PHE A 158 14.26 -2.11 -19.88
CA PHE A 158 15.23 -1.07 -20.24
C PHE A 158 15.96 -0.50 -19.01
N VAL A 159 15.64 -0.97 -17.81
CA VAL A 159 16.25 -0.52 -16.54
C VAL A 159 17.24 -1.59 -16.06
N SER A 160 18.43 -1.15 -15.64
CA SER A 160 19.42 -2.04 -15.04
C SER A 160 18.96 -2.50 -13.65
N ARG A 161 19.40 -3.68 -13.24
CA ARG A 161 18.99 -4.26 -11.95
C ARG A 161 19.47 -3.35 -10.81
N PRO A 162 18.56 -2.82 -9.96
CA PRO A 162 18.99 -2.03 -8.82
C PRO A 162 19.61 -2.94 -7.76
N SER A 163 20.32 -2.33 -6.81
CA SER A 163 20.88 -3.02 -5.67
C SER A 163 19.77 -3.59 -4.78
N LEU A 164 19.97 -4.82 -4.31
CA LEU A 164 19.03 -5.49 -3.41
C LEU A 164 18.81 -4.71 -2.12
N LEU A 165 19.87 -4.09 -1.59
CA LEU A 165 19.80 -3.31 -0.36
C LEU A 165 18.88 -2.10 -0.50
N LEU A 166 19.00 -1.34 -1.60
CA LEU A 166 18.15 -0.19 -1.85
C LEU A 166 16.68 -0.60 -2.00
N THR A 167 16.44 -1.65 -2.78
CA THR A 167 15.12 -2.27 -2.97
C THR A 167 14.50 -2.69 -1.64
N PHE A 168 15.30 -3.33 -0.76
CA PHE A 168 14.80 -3.81 0.52
C PHE A 168 14.48 -2.65 1.47
N ILE A 169 15.23 -1.55 1.45
CA ILE A 169 14.92 -0.38 2.29
C ILE A 169 13.54 0.19 1.93
N GLY A 170 13.26 0.41 0.64
CA GLY A 170 11.97 0.94 0.19
C GLY A 170 10.82 -0.02 0.50
N LEU A 171 10.99 -1.32 0.23
CA LEU A 171 9.98 -2.35 0.50
C LEU A 171 9.73 -2.59 1.99
N LEU A 172 10.77 -2.58 2.84
CA LEU A 172 10.61 -2.69 4.29
C LEU A 172 9.93 -1.46 4.88
N PHE A 173 10.18 -0.27 4.34
CA PHE A 173 9.46 0.93 4.75
C PHE A 173 7.97 0.84 4.37
N ALA A 174 7.65 0.35 3.17
CA ALA A 174 6.26 0.08 2.78
C ALA A 174 5.60 -0.96 3.71
N LEU A 175 6.31 -2.03 4.06
CA LEU A 175 5.82 -3.06 4.98
C LEU A 175 5.57 -2.50 6.39
N PHE A 176 6.46 -1.65 6.89
CA PHE A 176 6.28 -0.95 8.16
C PHE A 176 5.03 -0.06 8.16
N LEU A 177 4.75 0.63 7.04
CA LEU A 177 3.53 1.41 6.89
C LEU A 177 2.29 0.51 6.87
N CYS A 178 2.32 -0.65 6.19
CA CYS A 178 1.23 -1.64 6.22
C CYS A 178 0.89 -2.02 7.67
N PHE A 179 1.89 -2.43 8.46
CA PHE A 179 1.69 -2.78 9.86
C PHE A 179 1.16 -1.60 10.69
N SER A 180 1.67 -0.39 10.45
CA SER A 180 1.19 0.81 11.12
C SER A 180 -0.29 1.06 10.87
N VAL A 181 -0.78 0.81 9.65
CA VAL A 181 -2.21 0.89 9.32
C VAL A 181 -3.01 -0.24 9.97
N MET A 182 -2.52 -1.48 9.93
CA MET A 182 -3.20 -2.63 10.55
C MET A 182 -3.34 -2.48 12.07
N ILE A 183 -2.31 -2.01 12.77
CA ILE A 183 -2.38 -1.74 14.21
C ILE A 183 -3.46 -0.70 14.51
N ARG A 184 -3.51 0.39 13.74
CA ARG A 184 -4.52 1.44 13.90
C ARG A 184 -5.93 0.90 13.66
N ALA A 185 -6.09 0.01 12.67
CA ALA A 185 -7.35 -0.66 12.41
C ALA A 185 -7.80 -1.58 13.55
N ILE A 186 -6.88 -2.17 14.32
CA ILE A 186 -7.22 -2.96 15.51
C ILE A 186 -7.67 -2.05 16.66
N ILE A 187 -6.93 -0.95 16.89
CA ILE A 187 -7.22 -0.01 17.98
C ILE A 187 -8.56 0.67 17.76
N ASN A 188 -8.83 1.12 16.54
CA ASN A 188 -10.10 1.72 16.17
C ASN A 188 -10.55 1.17 14.81
N PRO A 189 -11.43 0.15 14.80
CA PRO A 189 -11.89 -0.48 13.56
C PRO A 189 -12.65 0.47 12.65
N ASN A 190 -13.22 1.54 13.20
CA ASN A 190 -13.96 2.55 12.42
C ASN A 190 -13.04 3.38 11.52
N ILE A 191 -11.72 3.38 11.74
CA ILE A 191 -10.75 4.06 10.85
C ILE A 191 -10.80 3.50 9.43
N LEU A 192 -11.16 2.22 9.28
CA LEU A 192 -11.38 1.58 7.98
C LEU A 192 -12.78 1.89 7.41
N MET A 193 -13.56 2.82 7.98
CA MET A 193 -14.98 3.00 7.66
C MET A 193 -15.45 4.45 7.51
N LYS A 194 -15.95 4.83 6.34
CA LYS A 194 -16.55 6.14 6.10
C LYS A 194 -18.03 6.08 6.53
N PRO A 195 -18.50 6.92 7.47
CA PRO A 195 -19.88 6.87 7.92
C PRO A 195 -20.80 7.24 6.75
N THR A 196 -21.54 6.24 6.24
CA THR A 196 -22.58 6.47 5.22
C THR A 196 -23.86 5.80 5.70
N ASN A 197 -24.91 6.61 5.87
CA ASN A 197 -26.31 6.31 6.21
C ASN A 197 -26.58 5.08 7.12
N GLU A 198 -27.29 5.32 8.23
CA GLU A 198 -27.71 4.37 9.29
C GLU A 198 -28.30 3.02 8.82
N ARG A 199 -28.71 2.88 7.56
CA ARG A 199 -29.46 1.75 7.03
C ARG A 199 -28.64 0.58 6.46
N ARG A 200 -27.31 0.55 6.59
CA ARG A 200 -26.49 -0.55 6.04
C ARG A 200 -25.42 -1.12 6.97
N ARG A 201 -25.74 -1.17 8.27
CA ARG A 201 -24.92 -1.66 9.39
C ARG A 201 -24.33 -3.08 9.25
N ASN A 202 -24.98 -4.04 8.56
CA ASN A 202 -24.36 -5.36 8.27
C ASN A 202 -23.23 -5.29 7.22
N ARG A 203 -23.07 -4.17 6.51
CA ARG A 203 -21.89 -3.92 5.66
C ARG A 203 -20.66 -3.53 6.48
N GLU A 204 -20.79 -3.30 7.78
CA GLU A 204 -19.73 -2.76 8.62
C GLU A 204 -18.57 -3.74 8.81
N ALA A 205 -18.82 -4.95 9.31
CA ALA A 205 -17.77 -5.98 9.41
C ALA A 205 -17.23 -6.41 8.04
N PHE A 206 -18.08 -6.41 7.00
CA PHE A 206 -17.63 -6.74 5.64
C PHE A 206 -16.68 -5.67 5.08
N GLY A 207 -16.81 -4.41 5.52
CA GLY A 207 -15.88 -3.33 5.18
C GLY A 207 -14.52 -3.52 5.83
N ILE A 208 -14.49 -3.84 7.13
CA ILE A 208 -13.25 -4.12 7.87
C ILE A 208 -12.52 -5.31 7.24
N ILE A 209 -13.22 -6.42 6.97
CA ILE A 209 -12.64 -7.61 6.32
C ILE A 209 -12.04 -7.26 4.96
N LYS A 210 -12.76 -6.47 4.15
CA LYS A 210 -12.26 -6.02 2.85
C LYS A 210 -11.01 -5.14 2.99
N GLY A 211 -11.02 -4.15 3.88
CA GLY A 211 -9.89 -3.26 4.12
C GLY A 211 -8.66 -4.03 4.59
N MET A 212 -8.83 -4.95 5.54
CA MET A 212 -7.75 -5.82 6.02
C MET A 212 -7.24 -6.78 4.95
N GLY A 213 -8.13 -7.37 4.15
CA GLY A 213 -7.73 -8.21 3.02
C GLY A 213 -6.96 -7.44 1.94
N ALA A 214 -7.31 -6.16 1.73
CA ALA A 214 -6.58 -5.26 0.85
C ALA A 214 -5.16 -5.00 1.35
N LEU A 215 -5.00 -4.72 2.65
CA LEU A 215 -3.69 -4.53 3.28
C LEU A 215 -2.82 -5.79 3.21
N MET A 216 -3.40 -6.96 3.49
CA MET A 216 -2.71 -8.25 3.30
C MET A 216 -2.29 -8.47 1.84
N GLY A 217 -3.13 -8.06 0.88
CA GLY A 217 -2.77 -8.09 -0.54
C GLY A 217 -1.55 -7.21 -0.85
N CYS A 218 -1.46 -6.02 -0.25
CA CYS A 218 -0.28 -5.16 -0.37
C CYS A 218 0.96 -5.80 0.24
N GLU A 219 0.85 -6.41 1.42
CA GLU A 219 1.95 -7.13 2.08
C GLU A 219 2.46 -8.28 1.21
N LEU A 220 1.56 -9.11 0.68
CA LEU A 220 1.92 -10.18 -0.26
C LEU A 220 2.61 -9.62 -1.51
N GLY A 221 2.15 -8.50 -2.04
CA GLY A 221 2.82 -7.81 -3.15
C GLY A 221 4.23 -7.35 -2.81
N ILE A 222 4.43 -6.75 -1.63
CA ILE A 222 5.74 -6.32 -1.13
C ILE A 222 6.68 -7.52 -0.97
N LEU A 223 6.22 -8.58 -0.31
CA LEU A 223 7.00 -9.80 -0.10
C LEU A 223 7.34 -10.50 -1.42
N TYR A 224 6.40 -10.53 -2.38
CA TYR A 224 6.64 -11.04 -3.72
C TYR A 224 7.76 -10.26 -4.42
N LEU A 225 7.73 -8.93 -4.36
CA LEU A 225 8.79 -8.11 -4.94
C LEU A 225 10.15 -8.36 -4.26
N MET A 226 10.20 -8.59 -2.95
CA MET A 226 11.44 -8.97 -2.28
C MET A 226 12.00 -10.29 -2.84
N ILE A 227 11.16 -11.33 -2.96
CA ILE A 227 11.56 -12.63 -3.55
C ILE A 227 12.00 -12.45 -5.00
N TYR A 228 11.18 -11.77 -5.81
CA TYR A 228 11.44 -11.55 -7.23
C TYR A 228 12.72 -10.76 -7.45
N SER A 229 13.00 -9.75 -6.61
CA SER A 229 14.23 -8.96 -6.68
C SER A 229 15.48 -9.80 -6.45
N CYS A 230 15.45 -10.70 -5.46
CA CYS A 230 16.50 -11.67 -5.20
C CYS A 230 16.70 -12.59 -6.40
N TRP A 231 15.66 -13.27 -6.86
CA TRP A 231 15.73 -14.20 -7.98
C TRP A 231 16.21 -13.53 -9.27
N LYS A 232 15.74 -12.30 -9.55
CA LYS A 232 16.15 -11.53 -10.72
C LYS A 232 17.61 -11.10 -10.66
N THR A 233 18.13 -10.85 -9.46
CA THR A 233 19.54 -10.50 -9.25
C THR A 233 20.42 -11.71 -9.46
N ASN A 234 20.12 -12.81 -8.76
CA ASN A 234 20.79 -14.08 -8.91
C ASN A 234 19.78 -15.23 -8.68
N PRO A 235 19.48 -16.05 -9.71
CA PRO A 235 18.52 -17.13 -9.59
C PRO A 235 18.86 -18.15 -8.50
N PHE A 236 20.13 -18.33 -8.17
CA PHE A 236 20.60 -19.29 -7.15
C PHE A 236 20.25 -18.89 -5.72
N PHE A 237 19.72 -17.69 -5.49
CA PHE A 237 19.21 -17.29 -4.18
C PHE A 237 18.06 -18.18 -3.70
N PHE A 238 17.32 -18.80 -4.61
CA PHE A 238 16.31 -19.80 -4.32
C PHE A 238 16.58 -21.05 -5.14
N GLN A 239 16.52 -22.22 -4.51
CA GLN A 239 16.75 -23.50 -5.19
C GLN A 239 15.55 -24.42 -5.01
N HIS A 240 15.22 -25.15 -6.07
CA HIS A 240 14.28 -26.26 -6.00
C HIS A 240 15.00 -27.52 -5.49
N ALA A 241 14.33 -28.34 -4.70
CA ALA A 241 14.87 -29.60 -4.16
C ALA A 241 15.33 -30.59 -5.24
N THR A 242 14.76 -30.49 -6.45
CA THR A 242 15.14 -31.31 -7.62
C THR A 242 16.08 -30.58 -8.58
N GLU A 243 16.68 -29.47 -8.16
CA GLU A 243 17.63 -28.65 -8.94
C GLU A 243 17.11 -28.13 -10.30
N ARG A 244 15.79 -28.15 -10.52
CA ARG A 244 15.19 -27.57 -11.72
C ARG A 244 15.22 -26.03 -11.66
N PRO A 245 15.28 -25.34 -12.81
CA PRO A 245 15.14 -23.89 -12.84
C PRO A 245 13.76 -23.46 -12.35
N LEU A 246 13.74 -22.36 -11.60
CA LEU A 246 12.51 -21.74 -11.07
C LEU A 246 11.93 -20.77 -12.09
N ASP A 247 10.61 -20.75 -12.21
CA ASP A 247 9.88 -19.71 -12.92
C ASP A 247 9.22 -18.69 -11.97
N TYR A 248 8.52 -17.70 -12.51
CA TYR A 248 7.87 -16.66 -11.71
C TYR A 248 6.66 -17.17 -10.90
N LEU A 249 6.04 -18.28 -11.31
CA LEU A 249 4.93 -18.92 -10.59
C LEU A 249 5.46 -19.74 -9.41
N ASP A 250 6.63 -20.35 -9.54
CA ASP A 250 7.34 -21.02 -8.45
C ASP A 250 7.65 -20.05 -7.31
N LEU A 251 8.03 -18.80 -7.63
CA LEU A 251 8.25 -17.75 -6.62
C LEU A 251 6.94 -17.35 -5.90
N LEU A 252 5.82 -17.33 -6.64
CA LEU A 252 4.51 -17.05 -6.07
C LEU A 252 4.06 -18.22 -5.18
N TYR A 253 4.27 -19.46 -5.61
CA TYR A 253 4.04 -20.65 -4.80
C TYR A 253 4.86 -20.60 -3.51
N TYR A 254 6.17 -20.35 -3.62
CA TYR A 254 7.07 -20.19 -2.48
C TYR A 254 6.57 -19.13 -1.49
N LEU A 255 6.12 -17.97 -1.99
CA LEU A 255 5.51 -16.94 -1.14
C LEU A 255 4.30 -17.48 -0.39
N PHE A 256 3.37 -18.15 -1.07
CA PHE A 256 2.16 -18.65 -0.44
C PHE A 256 2.44 -19.71 0.63
N VAL A 257 3.27 -20.72 0.35
CA VAL A 257 3.57 -21.77 1.34
C VAL A 257 4.35 -21.22 2.55
N SER A 258 5.22 -20.23 2.32
CA SER A 258 5.96 -19.55 3.39
C SER A 258 5.07 -18.65 4.22
N PHE A 259 4.24 -17.83 3.58
CA PHE A 259 3.34 -16.88 4.25
C PHE A 259 2.18 -17.59 4.97
N SER A 260 1.68 -18.70 4.44
CA SER A 260 0.65 -19.50 5.11
C SER A 260 1.19 -20.39 6.24
N THR A 261 2.49 -20.34 6.53
CA THR A 261 3.18 -21.15 7.54
C THR A 261 3.13 -22.67 7.29
N ILE A 262 2.87 -23.09 6.05
CA ILE A 262 3.00 -24.50 5.62
C ILE A 262 4.48 -24.93 5.64
N GLY A 263 5.37 -24.03 5.22
CA GLY A 263 6.82 -24.25 5.18
C GLY A 263 7.41 -24.37 3.77
N TYR A 264 8.72 -24.18 3.66
CA TYR A 264 9.45 -24.03 2.39
C TYR A 264 9.38 -25.26 1.47
N GLY A 265 9.41 -26.47 2.04
CA GLY A 265 9.29 -27.73 1.31
C GLY A 265 10.25 -27.83 0.12
N ASP A 266 9.70 -27.64 -1.08
CA ASP A 266 10.36 -27.87 -2.36
C ASP A 266 11.28 -26.73 -2.80
N ILE A 267 11.07 -25.51 -2.31
CA ILE A 267 11.86 -24.32 -2.68
C ILE A 267 12.41 -23.69 -1.41
N TYR A 268 13.74 -23.53 -1.32
CA TYR A 268 14.38 -23.00 -0.12
C TYR A 268 15.39 -21.89 -0.43
N PRO A 269 15.54 -20.91 0.48
CA PRO A 269 16.51 -19.82 0.33
C PRO A 269 17.93 -20.30 0.58
N VAL A 270 18.86 -19.92 -0.29
CA VAL A 270 20.27 -20.31 -0.21
C VAL A 270 21.17 -19.09 -0.14
N ARG A 271 22.25 -19.18 0.64
CA ARG A 271 23.31 -18.17 0.68
C ARG A 271 24.18 -18.31 -0.56
N VAL A 272 24.27 -17.25 -1.35
CA VAL A 272 25.09 -17.19 -2.57
C VAL A 272 26.20 -16.18 -2.35
N GLU A 273 27.45 -16.57 -2.59
CA GLU A 273 28.63 -15.67 -2.48
C GLU A 273 28.72 -14.95 -1.11
N GLY A 274 28.31 -15.64 -0.03
CA GLY A 274 28.29 -15.06 1.32
C GLY A 274 27.12 -14.12 1.61
N MET A 275 26.32 -13.74 0.61
CA MET A 275 25.16 -12.85 0.74
C MET A 275 23.92 -13.61 1.24
N PHE A 276 23.24 -13.05 2.26
CA PHE A 276 22.12 -13.71 2.95
C PHE A 276 20.74 -13.15 2.59
N TYR A 277 20.60 -12.40 1.48
CA TYR A 277 19.37 -11.70 1.11
C TYR A 277 18.13 -12.61 0.97
N SER A 278 18.30 -13.82 0.44
CA SER A 278 17.23 -14.83 0.35
C SER A 278 16.75 -15.30 1.72
N GLN A 279 17.68 -15.58 2.64
CA GLN A 279 17.40 -15.99 4.01
C GLN A 279 16.73 -14.85 4.79
N PHE A 280 17.22 -13.62 4.60
CA PHE A 280 16.60 -12.43 5.17
C PHE A 280 15.16 -12.26 4.69
N THR A 281 14.91 -12.42 3.39
CA THR A 281 13.56 -12.36 2.81
C THR A 281 12.66 -13.43 3.43
N ALA A 282 13.16 -14.66 3.61
CA ALA A 282 12.45 -15.73 4.31
C ALA A 282 12.05 -15.34 5.75
N ILE A 283 12.98 -14.77 6.53
CA ILE A 283 12.71 -14.28 7.89
C ILE A 283 11.63 -13.19 7.87
N VAL A 284 11.73 -12.23 6.96
CA VAL A 284 10.74 -11.15 6.82
C VAL A 284 9.36 -11.72 6.49
N ILE A 285 9.26 -12.71 5.59
CA ILE A 285 7.99 -13.40 5.29
C ILE A 285 7.42 -14.05 6.53
N SER A 286 8.22 -14.79 7.30
CA SER A 286 7.74 -15.48 8.51
C SER A 286 7.23 -14.50 9.58
N VAL A 287 7.99 -13.44 9.86
CA VAL A 287 7.58 -12.40 10.83
C VAL A 287 6.32 -11.68 10.35
N THR A 288 6.26 -11.34 9.07
CA THR A 288 5.10 -10.68 8.45
C THR A 288 3.87 -11.57 8.53
N SER A 289 3.98 -12.85 8.18
CA SER A 289 2.87 -13.81 8.25
C SER A 289 2.23 -13.88 9.63
N ILE A 290 3.05 -14.06 10.68
CA ILE A 290 2.57 -14.18 12.06
C ILE A 290 1.86 -12.89 12.47
N PHE A 291 2.48 -11.75 12.22
CA PHE A 291 1.93 -10.45 12.59
C PHE A 291 0.63 -10.16 11.84
N SER A 292 0.63 -10.31 10.52
CA SER A 292 -0.51 -10.00 9.66
C SER A 292 -1.71 -10.89 9.98
N THR A 293 -1.47 -12.19 10.23
CA THR A 293 -2.52 -13.13 10.63
C THR A 293 -3.10 -12.76 12.00
N ALA A 294 -2.26 -12.40 12.98
CA ALA A 294 -2.72 -11.95 14.29
C ALA A 294 -3.58 -10.67 14.17
N CYS A 295 -3.13 -9.70 13.36
CA CYS A 295 -3.88 -8.48 13.11
C CYS A 295 -5.19 -8.73 12.38
N PHE A 296 -5.20 -9.61 11.38
CA PHE A 296 -6.39 -9.98 10.62
C PHE A 296 -7.45 -10.65 11.51
N VAL A 297 -7.03 -11.64 12.31
CA VAL A 297 -7.93 -12.30 13.28
C VAL A 297 -8.45 -11.30 14.31
N GLY A 298 -7.59 -10.42 14.83
CA GLY A 298 -7.98 -9.35 15.77
C GLY A 298 -9.04 -8.42 15.18
N ALA A 299 -8.88 -7.99 13.93
CA ALA A 299 -9.86 -7.15 13.24
C ALA A 299 -11.19 -7.86 13.01
N ILE A 300 -11.18 -9.16 12.66
CA ILE A 300 -12.40 -9.96 12.52
C ILE A 300 -13.14 -10.08 13.85
N ILE A 301 -12.43 -10.40 14.94
CA ILE A 301 -13.02 -10.53 16.27
C ILE A 301 -13.61 -9.20 16.72
N SER A 302 -12.88 -8.09 16.52
CA SER A 302 -13.35 -6.74 16.83
C SER A 302 -14.64 -6.39 16.06
N GLY A 303 -14.66 -6.68 14.75
CA GLY A 303 -15.84 -6.49 13.91
C GLY A 303 -17.03 -7.39 14.28
N ALA A 304 -16.79 -8.62 14.73
CA ALA A 304 -17.85 -9.51 15.20
C ALA A 304 -18.41 -9.06 16.56
N TYR A 305 -17.54 -8.62 17.46
CA TYR A 305 -17.94 -8.14 18.79
C TYR A 305 -18.81 -6.88 18.70
N SER A 306 -18.46 -5.92 17.85
CA SER A 306 -19.22 -4.68 17.65
C SER A 306 -20.65 -4.96 17.14
N ILE A 307 -20.81 -5.91 16.21
CA ILE A 307 -22.13 -6.37 15.74
C ILE A 307 -22.92 -6.98 16.89
N GLY A 308 -22.30 -7.85 17.69
CA GLY A 308 -22.94 -8.52 18.82
C GLY A 308 -23.44 -7.55 19.89
N GLN A 309 -22.62 -6.54 20.25
CA GLN A 309 -23.01 -5.50 21.20
C GLN A 309 -24.19 -4.67 20.69
N GLN A 310 -24.13 -4.19 19.44
CA GLN A 310 -25.21 -3.39 18.87
C GLN A 310 -26.54 -4.13 18.69
N ASN A 311 -26.51 -5.46 18.53
CA ASN A 311 -27.74 -6.26 18.47
C ASN A 311 -28.39 -6.38 19.84
N ARG A 312 -27.58 -6.53 20.91
CA ARG A 312 -28.07 -6.49 22.30
C ARG A 312 -28.68 -5.13 22.65
N GLU A 313 -28.04 -4.04 22.25
CA GLU A 313 -28.57 -2.69 22.47
C GLU A 313 -29.90 -2.44 21.72
N LYS A 314 -30.05 -2.98 20.50
CA LYS A 314 -31.32 -2.92 19.77
C LYS A 314 -32.42 -3.73 20.45
N GLN A 315 -32.12 -4.96 20.86
CA GLN A 315 -33.06 -5.81 21.59
C GLN A 315 -33.53 -5.14 22.89
N ALA A 316 -32.59 -4.59 23.67
CA ALA A 316 -32.91 -3.86 24.90
C ALA A 316 -33.81 -2.64 24.64
N ARG A 317 -33.60 -1.88 23.54
CA ARG A 317 -34.50 -0.77 23.15
C ARG A 317 -35.88 -1.25 22.72
N GLU A 318 -35.96 -2.36 21.99
CA GLU A 318 -37.25 -2.93 21.56
C GLU A 318 -38.04 -3.46 22.76
N GLU A 319 -37.38 -4.08 23.74
CA GLU A 319 -37.98 -4.52 25.00
C GLU A 319 -38.48 -3.33 25.84
N ASP A 320 -37.65 -2.31 26.06
CA ASP A 320 -38.04 -1.07 26.77
C ASP A 320 -39.21 -0.34 26.08
N THR A 321 -39.24 -0.35 24.74
CA THR A 321 -40.36 0.24 23.99
C THR A 321 -41.65 -0.57 24.17
N LYS A 322 -41.56 -1.91 24.17
CA LYS A 322 -42.72 -2.79 24.42
C LYS A 322 -43.24 -2.62 25.84
N GLU A 323 -42.37 -2.54 26.83
CA GLU A 323 -42.72 -2.34 28.23
C GLU A 323 -43.46 -1.01 28.43
N LYS A 324 -42.95 0.08 27.84
CA LYS A 324 -43.63 1.39 27.85
C LYS A 324 -45.01 1.38 27.18
N LEU A 325 -45.17 0.60 26.10
CA LEU A 325 -46.46 0.45 25.43
C LEU A 325 -47.47 -0.33 26.29
N ILE A 326 -47.01 -1.36 27.00
CA ILE A 326 -47.85 -2.13 27.93
C ILE A 326 -48.32 -1.24 29.09
N ASP A 327 -47.41 -0.50 29.72
CA ASP A 327 -47.74 0.43 30.81
C ASP A 327 -48.75 1.51 30.39
N GLN A 328 -48.60 2.05 29.17
CA GLN A 328 -49.55 3.01 28.61
C GLN A 328 -50.93 2.41 28.34
N THR A 329 -50.98 1.11 28.01
CA THR A 329 -52.24 0.40 27.74
C THR A 329 -52.97 0.14 29.05
N ILE A 330 -52.27 -0.34 30.09
CA ILE A 330 -52.83 -0.57 31.42
C ILE A 330 -53.39 0.74 32.01
N LYS A 331 -52.65 1.84 31.94
CA LYS A 331 -53.14 3.14 32.43
C LYS A 331 -54.41 3.63 31.74
N LYS A 332 -54.56 3.36 30.44
CA LYS A 332 -55.78 3.73 29.70
C LYS A 332 -56.99 2.89 30.10
N GLU A 333 -56.78 1.62 30.45
CA GLU A 333 -57.85 0.75 30.96
C GLU A 333 -58.27 1.12 32.39
N GLU A 334 -57.34 1.61 33.22
CA GLU A 334 -57.67 2.10 34.58
C GLU A 334 -58.43 3.44 34.57
N GLU A 335 -58.30 4.25 33.52
CA GLU A 335 -58.99 5.54 33.36
C GLU A 335 -60.36 5.43 32.66
N SER A 336 -60.71 4.26 32.12
CA SER A 336 -62.01 3.97 31.46
C SER A 336 -62.97 3.22 32.36
#